data_AF-A0A172ZGM7-F1
#
_entry.id   AF-A0A172ZGM7-F1
#
_cell.length_a   1.000
_cell.length_b   1.000
_cell.length_c   1.000
_cell.angle_alpha   90.00
_cell.angle_beta   90.00
_cell.angle_gamma   90.00
#
_symmetry.space_group_name_H-M   'P 1'
#
loop_
_entity.id
_entity.type
_entity.pdbx_description
1 polymer ?
#
loop_
_entity_poly.entity_id
_entity_poly.type
_entity_poly.pdbx_seq_one_letter_code
_entity_poly.pdbx_strand_id
1 'polypeptide(L)'
;MHKISRQKTIEGTTIPGFISNGEYMYINVHIFEDGMVNCWELVDMQGLSQKIELGWLTASVPERESILVFDLGSFRVLGGKWNYDQDGYYERIVNILHDLNPSMTNIYKMTLEEKMKMEQRRIIPLAEPEDFYVPSEEDYTPVRGDGSFIFMRREQQNYLVYLTVYQDGRIKCESTVFEEIFHIHELHDLFMEGVFFTEIHTPLRVVFDHLGEADIVSHGYAVNIEQKYDQLQAIYRRLNQKQDSKE
;
A
#
# COMPACT_ATOMS: atom_id res chain seq x y z
N MET A 1 31.98 6.30 -24.52
CA MET A 1 32.27 5.38 -23.40
C MET A 1 31.20 4.31 -23.34
N HIS A 2 31.59 3.07 -23.06
CA HIS A 2 30.66 1.98 -22.74
C HIS A 2 29.91 2.29 -21.44
N LYS A 3 28.62 1.92 -21.36
CA LYS A 3 27.75 2.17 -20.19
C LYS A 3 27.36 0.83 -19.56
N ILE A 4 27.39 0.77 -18.24
CA ILE A 4 27.01 -0.40 -17.43
C ILE A 4 26.07 0.05 -16.29
N SER A 5 25.32 -0.88 -15.71
CA SER A 5 24.40 -0.64 -14.58
C SER A 5 24.46 -1.76 -13.54
N ARG A 6 24.02 -1.49 -12.31
CA ARG A 6 23.86 -2.44 -11.20
C ARG A 6 22.48 -2.23 -10.57
N GLN A 7 21.83 -3.30 -10.13
CA GLN A 7 20.60 -3.28 -9.33
C GLN A 7 20.90 -3.68 -7.87
N LYS A 8 20.10 -3.20 -6.92
CA LYS A 8 20.16 -3.56 -5.49
C LYS A 8 18.73 -3.72 -4.98
N THR A 9 18.47 -4.78 -4.22
CA THR A 9 17.24 -4.95 -3.42
C THR A 9 17.40 -4.24 -2.09
N ILE A 10 16.36 -3.52 -1.68
CA ILE A 10 16.29 -2.80 -0.40
C ILE A 10 14.96 -3.20 0.22
N GLU A 11 15.00 -3.75 1.42
CA GLU A 11 13.79 -4.16 2.12
C GLU A 11 13.02 -2.94 2.64
N GLY A 12 11.74 -3.13 2.88
CA GLY A 12 10.86 -2.07 3.31
C GLY A 12 9.54 -2.61 3.80
N THR A 13 8.68 -1.68 4.20
CA THR A 13 7.31 -1.97 4.61
C THR A 13 6.37 -0.91 4.05
N THR A 14 5.09 -1.02 4.37
CA THR A 14 4.07 -0.07 3.93
C THR A 14 3.33 0.56 5.09
N ILE A 15 2.92 1.81 4.90
CA ILE A 15 1.87 2.45 5.68
C ILE A 15 0.84 3.01 4.70
N PRO A 16 -0.48 2.92 4.97
CA PRO A 16 -1.46 3.56 4.11
C PRO A 16 -1.35 5.09 4.17
N GLY A 17 -1.72 5.74 3.06
CA GLY A 17 -1.85 7.19 2.97
C GLY A 17 -2.72 7.60 1.79
N PHE A 18 -3.01 8.89 1.69
CA PHE A 18 -3.77 9.47 0.58
C PHE A 18 -2.91 10.41 -0.26
N ILE A 19 -2.85 10.19 -1.57
CA ILE A 19 -2.36 11.20 -2.51
C ILE A 19 -3.50 12.16 -2.83
N SER A 20 -3.31 13.45 -2.56
CA SER A 20 -4.24 14.52 -2.90
C SER A 20 -3.78 15.22 -4.17
N ASN A 21 -4.43 14.88 -5.29
CA ASN A 21 -4.15 15.47 -6.60
C ASN A 21 -5.45 15.75 -7.36
N GLY A 22 -6.34 16.52 -6.73
CA GLY A 22 -7.71 16.77 -7.20
C GLY A 22 -8.74 15.74 -6.69
N GLU A 23 -8.28 14.52 -6.41
CA GLU A 23 -9.01 13.47 -5.68
C GLU A 23 -8.07 12.90 -4.60
N TYR A 24 -8.63 12.19 -3.60
CA TYR A 24 -7.84 11.53 -2.55
C TYR A 24 -7.67 10.04 -2.89
N MET A 25 -6.49 9.67 -3.36
CA MET A 25 -6.19 8.30 -3.76
C MET A 25 -5.55 7.52 -2.61
N TYR A 26 -6.23 6.48 -2.12
CA TYR A 26 -5.71 5.59 -1.09
C TYR A 26 -4.61 4.69 -1.67
N ILE A 27 -3.44 4.73 -1.06
CA ILE A 27 -2.25 3.99 -1.51
C ILE A 27 -1.53 3.35 -0.33
N ASN A 28 -0.76 2.31 -0.62
CA ASN A 28 0.36 1.91 0.23
C ASN A 28 1.54 2.85 -0.04
N VAL A 29 1.96 3.60 0.98
CA VAL A 29 3.22 4.35 0.98
C VAL A 29 4.33 3.37 1.36
N HIS A 30 5.25 3.12 0.44
CA HIS A 30 6.34 2.18 0.68
C HIS A 30 7.52 2.91 1.33
N ILE A 31 8.02 2.38 2.44
CA ILE A 31 9.13 2.93 3.22
C ILE A 31 10.25 1.91 3.20
N PHE A 32 11.42 2.29 2.67
CA PHE A 32 12.57 1.42 2.55
C PHE A 32 13.56 1.65 3.70
N GLU A 33 14.34 0.62 4.07
CA GLU A 33 15.33 0.68 5.17
C GLU A 33 16.41 1.76 4.97
N ASP A 34 16.64 2.20 3.73
CA ASP A 34 17.57 3.28 3.39
C ASP A 34 16.94 4.67 3.50
N GLY A 35 15.71 4.79 4.03
CA GLY A 35 15.00 6.04 4.21
C GLY A 35 14.49 6.68 2.92
N MET A 36 14.48 5.93 1.82
CA MET A 36 13.69 6.30 0.64
C MET A 36 12.23 5.92 0.84
N VAL A 37 11.33 6.73 0.31
CA VAL A 37 9.88 6.52 0.41
C VAL A 37 9.25 6.66 -0.97
N ASN A 38 8.43 5.68 -1.36
CA ASN A 38 7.69 5.69 -2.61
C ASN A 38 6.21 6.02 -2.37
N CYS A 39 5.80 7.21 -2.81
CA CYS A 39 4.42 7.71 -2.77
C CYS A 39 4.04 8.29 -4.15
N TRP A 40 3.97 7.38 -5.15
CA TRP A 40 4.00 7.61 -6.61
C TRP A 40 5.34 8.02 -7.19
N GLU A 41 6.16 8.71 -6.41
CA GLU A 41 7.53 9.04 -6.76
C GLU A 41 8.43 8.60 -5.61
N LEU A 42 9.62 8.14 -5.96
CA LEU A 42 10.65 7.78 -4.98
C LEU A 42 11.36 9.05 -4.50
N VAL A 43 11.18 9.39 -3.22
CA VAL A 43 11.75 10.58 -2.58
C VAL A 43 12.57 10.21 -1.35
N ASP A 44 13.51 11.08 -0.98
CA ASP A 44 14.16 11.01 0.32
C ASP A 44 13.26 11.61 1.43
N MET A 45 13.66 11.44 2.69
CA MET A 45 12.89 11.96 3.84
C MET A 45 12.64 13.48 3.81
N GLN A 46 13.51 14.26 3.16
CA GLN A 46 13.29 15.69 2.96
C GLN A 46 12.19 15.95 1.92
N GLY A 47 12.23 15.25 0.78
CA GLY A 47 11.18 15.33 -0.24
C GLY A 47 9.83 14.84 0.28
N LEU A 48 9.82 13.82 1.15
CA LEU A 48 8.62 13.36 1.84
C LEU A 48 8.01 14.46 2.72
N SER A 49 8.81 15.11 3.57
CA SER A 49 8.35 16.22 4.42
C SER A 49 7.66 17.30 3.60
N GLN A 50 8.29 17.68 2.48
CA GLN A 50 7.74 18.69 1.56
C GLN A 50 6.41 18.24 0.95
N LYS A 51 6.29 16.97 0.52
CA LYS A 51 5.02 16.44 -0.02
C LYS A 51 3.91 16.44 1.03
N ILE A 52 4.22 16.14 2.30
CA ILE A 52 3.24 16.17 3.39
C ILE A 52 2.84 17.60 3.73
N GLU A 53 3.80 18.52 3.88
CA GLU A 53 3.58 19.94 4.16
C GLU A 53 2.70 20.61 3.08
N LEU A 54 2.93 20.28 1.81
CA LEU A 54 2.12 20.76 0.67
C LEU A 54 0.74 20.11 0.58
N GLY A 55 0.45 19.12 1.43
CA GLY A 55 -0.79 18.36 1.42
C GLY A 55 -0.91 17.38 0.25
N TRP A 56 0.17 17.15 -0.52
CA TRP A 56 0.20 16.16 -1.61
C TRP A 56 0.03 14.74 -1.08
N LEU A 57 0.68 14.42 0.04
CA LEU A 57 0.49 13.18 0.77
C LEU A 57 -0.14 13.50 2.13
N THR A 58 -1.23 12.85 2.49
CA THR A 58 -1.97 13.13 3.73
C THR A 58 -2.51 11.86 4.38
N ALA A 59 -2.79 11.94 5.68
CA ALA A 59 -3.36 10.87 6.50
C ALA A 59 -4.87 11.02 6.72
N SER A 60 -5.48 12.06 6.16
CA SER A 60 -6.88 12.40 6.41
C SER A 60 -7.58 12.89 5.15
N VAL A 61 -8.88 12.63 5.07
CA VAL A 61 -9.74 13.12 3.99
C VAL A 61 -10.86 13.98 4.59
N PRO A 62 -11.08 15.21 4.08
CA PRO A 62 -12.16 16.07 4.55
C PRO A 62 -13.55 15.47 4.30
N GLU A 63 -14.54 15.94 5.05
CA GLU A 63 -15.93 15.58 4.80
C GLU A 63 -16.35 16.00 3.37
N ARG A 64 -17.20 15.18 2.74
CA ARG A 64 -17.79 15.35 1.39
C ARG A 64 -16.83 15.15 0.21
N GLU A 65 -15.53 15.05 0.49
CA GLU A 65 -14.54 14.60 -0.48
C GLU A 65 -14.67 13.09 -0.74
N SER A 66 -14.04 12.64 -1.83
CA SER A 66 -14.07 11.24 -2.26
C SER A 66 -12.71 10.58 -2.10
N ILE A 67 -12.72 9.37 -1.55
CA ILE A 67 -11.60 8.44 -1.52
C ILE A 67 -11.69 7.55 -2.75
N LEU A 68 -10.62 7.52 -3.54
CA LEU A 68 -10.44 6.59 -4.64
C LEU A 68 -9.51 5.46 -4.19
N VAL A 69 -10.01 4.22 -4.21
CA VAL A 69 -9.22 3.02 -3.97
C VAL A 69 -9.09 2.28 -5.29
N PHE A 70 -7.86 2.21 -5.82
CA PHE A 70 -7.58 1.57 -7.09
C PHE A 70 -8.03 0.09 -7.09
N ASP A 71 -8.68 -0.34 -8.17
CA ASP A 71 -9.29 -1.66 -8.32
C ASP A 71 -10.32 -2.05 -7.24
N LEU A 72 -10.93 -1.07 -6.57
CA LEU A 72 -12.02 -1.32 -5.62
C LEU A 72 -13.19 -0.38 -5.84
N GLY A 73 -12.98 0.94 -5.85
CA GLY A 73 -14.09 1.89 -5.99
C GLY A 73 -13.75 3.31 -5.59
N SER A 74 -14.74 4.19 -5.74
CA SER A 74 -14.73 5.53 -5.18
C SER A 74 -15.82 5.68 -4.11
N PHE A 75 -15.48 6.34 -3.02
CA PHE A 75 -16.29 6.41 -1.80
C PHE A 75 -16.29 7.81 -1.24
N ARG A 76 -17.47 8.39 -1.03
CA ARG A 76 -17.60 9.71 -0.41
C ARG A 76 -17.50 9.60 1.10
N VAL A 77 -16.70 10.46 1.71
CA VAL A 77 -16.58 10.60 3.17
C VAL A 77 -17.75 11.43 3.70
N LEU A 78 -18.48 10.88 4.67
CA LEU A 78 -19.60 11.55 5.35
C LEU A 78 -19.18 12.11 6.72
N GLY A 79 -18.11 11.58 7.30
CA GLY A 79 -17.52 12.03 8.55
C GLY A 79 -16.36 11.11 8.94
N GLY A 80 -15.25 11.68 9.42
CA GLY A 80 -14.04 10.91 9.73
C GLY A 80 -13.42 11.33 11.06
N LYS A 81 -12.82 10.36 11.74
CA LYS A 81 -11.91 10.56 12.87
C LYS A 81 -10.55 10.01 12.46
N TRP A 82 -9.66 10.92 12.11
CA TRP A 82 -8.31 10.61 11.66
C TRP A 82 -7.32 10.75 12.82
N ASN A 83 -6.33 9.86 12.86
CA ASN A 83 -5.37 9.73 13.96
C ASN A 83 -4.21 10.72 13.84
N TYR A 84 -3.95 11.26 12.65
CA TYR A 84 -2.78 12.07 12.36
C TYR A 84 -3.15 13.36 11.65
N ASP A 85 -2.45 14.43 12.03
CA ASP A 85 -2.23 15.60 11.20
C ASP A 85 -0.95 15.40 10.36
N GLN A 86 -0.49 16.47 9.69
CA GLN A 86 0.72 16.43 8.86
C GLN A 86 1.97 16.02 9.67
N ASP A 87 2.18 16.64 10.84
CA ASP A 87 3.36 16.40 11.67
C ASP A 87 3.34 14.99 12.27
N GLY A 88 2.19 14.57 12.82
CA GLY A 88 2.02 13.24 13.40
C GLY A 88 2.15 12.12 12.37
N TYR A 89 1.72 12.35 11.12
CA TYR A 89 1.90 11.36 10.06
C TYR A 89 3.37 11.22 9.63
N TYR A 90 4.09 12.34 9.52
CA TYR A 90 5.53 12.31 9.25
C TYR A 90 6.29 11.60 10.38
N GLU A 91 5.98 11.92 11.65
CA GLU A 91 6.59 11.26 12.80
C GLU A 91 6.32 9.75 12.81
N ARG A 92 5.10 9.33 12.44
CA ARG A 92 4.78 7.90 12.30
C ARG A 92 5.65 7.22 11.25
N ILE A 93 5.89 7.84 10.09
CA ILE A 93 6.77 7.30 9.05
C ILE A 93 8.22 7.22 9.55
N VAL A 94 8.70 8.23 10.29
CA VAL A 94 10.04 8.21 10.91
C VAL A 94 10.16 7.06 11.91
N ASN A 95 9.14 6.81 12.71
CA ASN A 95 9.13 5.68 13.66
C ASN A 95 9.18 4.33 12.93
N ILE A 96 8.44 4.16 11.84
CA ILE A 96 8.52 2.96 10.99
C ILE A 96 9.93 2.78 10.40
N LEU A 97 10.55 3.87 9.92
CA LEU A 97 11.92 3.81 9.43
C LEU A 97 12.90 3.40 10.53
N HIS A 98 12.69 3.87 11.76
CA HIS A 98 13.50 3.44 12.91
C HIS A 98 13.27 1.97 13.26
N ASP A 99 12.06 1.45 13.13
CA ASP A 99 11.78 0.02 13.34
C ASP A 99 12.49 -0.84 12.27
N LEU A 100 12.53 -0.38 11.01
CA LEU A 100 13.25 -1.04 9.91
C LEU A 100 14.77 -0.91 10.03
N ASN A 101 15.26 0.25 10.47
CA ASN A 101 16.68 0.57 10.56
C ASN A 101 16.99 1.24 11.92
N PRO A 102 17.10 0.46 13.01
CA PRO A 102 17.26 1.01 14.37
C PRO A 102 18.52 1.85 14.56
N SER A 103 19.57 1.61 13.77
CA SER A 103 20.80 2.42 13.82
C SER A 103 20.73 3.69 12.99
N MET A 104 19.68 3.87 12.17
CA MET A 104 19.51 4.99 11.24
C MET A 104 20.76 5.23 10.38
N THR A 105 21.39 4.14 9.95
CA THR A 105 22.62 4.17 9.13
C THR A 105 22.31 3.98 7.66
N ASN A 106 23.14 4.54 6.78
CA ASN A 106 22.95 4.47 5.32
C ASN A 106 21.63 5.08 4.83
N ILE A 107 21.10 6.08 5.55
CA ILE A 107 19.93 6.84 5.11
C ILE A 107 20.32 7.69 3.89
N TYR A 108 19.66 7.42 2.77
CA TYR A 108 19.90 8.10 1.52
C TYR A 108 19.38 9.53 1.57
N LYS A 109 20.17 10.45 1.01
CA LYS A 109 19.79 11.85 0.84
C LYS A 109 20.13 12.29 -0.57
N MET A 110 19.12 12.73 -1.32
CA MET A 110 19.31 13.25 -2.65
C MET A 110 20.02 14.60 -2.60
N THR A 111 21.19 14.67 -3.21
CA THR A 111 21.93 15.94 -3.33
C THR A 111 21.29 16.86 -4.37
N LEU A 112 21.56 18.17 -4.28
CA LEU A 112 21.09 19.13 -5.27
C LEU A 112 21.63 18.80 -6.67
N GLU A 113 22.90 18.40 -6.77
CA GLU A 113 23.53 18.03 -8.04
C GLU A 113 22.83 16.83 -8.68
N GLU A 114 22.50 15.80 -7.90
CA GLU A 114 21.72 14.65 -8.37
C GLU A 114 20.35 15.07 -8.86
N LYS A 115 19.61 15.89 -8.10
CA LYS A 115 18.28 16.39 -8.49
C LYS A 115 18.34 17.16 -9.82
N MET A 116 19.28 18.09 -9.97
CA MET A 116 19.48 18.85 -11.21
C MET A 116 19.84 17.95 -12.39
N LYS A 117 20.68 16.94 -12.16
CA LYS A 117 21.09 16.00 -13.21
C LYS A 117 19.95 15.08 -13.64
N MET A 118 19.11 14.65 -12.70
CA MET A 118 17.88 13.90 -13.00
C MET A 118 16.92 14.74 -13.82
N GLU A 119 16.67 15.99 -13.43
CA GLU A 119 15.81 16.93 -14.17
C GLU A 119 16.32 17.17 -15.59
N GLN A 120 17.61 17.49 -15.76
CA GLN A 120 18.23 17.72 -17.06
C GLN A 120 18.06 16.51 -18.00
N ARG A 121 18.08 15.30 -17.43
CA ARG A 121 17.98 14.04 -18.17
C ARG A 121 16.56 13.48 -18.21
N ARG A 122 15.60 14.14 -17.57
CA ARG A 122 14.21 13.66 -17.38
C ARG A 122 14.17 12.24 -16.80
N ILE A 123 15.04 11.98 -15.81
CA ILE A 123 15.06 10.72 -15.07
C ILE A 123 14.12 10.87 -13.88
N ILE A 124 13.15 9.97 -13.79
CA ILE A 124 12.29 9.80 -12.62
C ILE A 124 12.83 8.59 -11.85
N PRO A 125 13.21 8.75 -10.57
CA PRO A 125 13.59 7.62 -9.74
C PRO A 125 12.38 6.71 -9.54
N LEU A 126 12.54 5.43 -9.87
CA LEU A 126 11.49 4.43 -9.77
C LEU A 126 11.89 3.41 -8.71
N ALA A 127 10.95 3.10 -7.83
CA ALA A 127 10.95 1.86 -7.07
C ALA A 127 9.90 0.92 -7.67
N GLU A 128 10.25 -0.35 -7.81
CA GLU A 128 9.35 -1.42 -8.18
C GLU A 128 9.13 -2.28 -6.92
N PRO A 129 8.25 -1.85 -5.99
CA PRO A 129 7.96 -2.63 -4.80
C PRO A 129 7.33 -3.98 -5.20
N GLU A 130 7.78 -5.04 -4.55
CA GLU A 130 7.24 -6.40 -4.69
C GLU A 130 6.98 -6.91 -3.28
N ASP A 131 5.75 -7.36 -3.01
CA ASP A 131 5.45 -8.01 -1.73
C ASP A 131 6.20 -9.34 -1.68
N PHE A 132 6.65 -9.72 -0.49
CA PHE A 132 7.23 -11.04 -0.27
C PHE A 132 7.13 -11.43 1.19
N TYR A 133 7.39 -12.70 1.46
CA TYR A 133 7.76 -13.15 2.81
C TYR A 133 8.93 -14.13 2.71
N VAL A 134 9.69 -14.25 3.78
CA VAL A 134 10.81 -15.20 3.88
C VAL A 134 10.40 -16.34 4.82
N PRO A 135 10.26 -17.59 4.31
CA PRO A 135 9.88 -18.72 5.15
C PRO A 135 10.93 -19.08 6.21
N SER A 136 12.21 -18.82 5.93
CA SER A 136 13.34 -19.15 6.80
C SER A 136 14.49 -18.16 6.59
N GLU A 137 15.03 -17.60 7.68
CA GLU A 137 16.22 -16.75 7.64
C GLU A 137 17.52 -17.53 7.37
N GLU A 138 17.50 -18.87 7.49
CA GLU A 138 18.67 -19.70 7.18
C GLU A 138 18.90 -19.84 5.67
N ASP A 139 17.82 -19.78 4.89
CA ASP A 139 17.82 -19.82 3.43
C ASP A 139 16.90 -18.71 2.93
N TYR A 140 17.51 -17.54 2.68
CA TYR A 140 16.81 -16.33 2.24
C TYR A 140 16.31 -16.50 0.79
N THR A 141 15.25 -17.28 0.66
CA THR A 141 14.54 -17.54 -0.58
C THR A 141 13.13 -16.97 -0.43
N PRO A 142 12.89 -15.74 -0.92
CA PRO A 142 11.61 -15.07 -0.73
C PRO A 142 10.51 -15.73 -1.57
N VAL A 143 9.35 -15.91 -0.96
CA VAL A 143 8.10 -16.24 -1.65
C VAL A 143 7.45 -14.93 -2.08
N ARG A 144 7.32 -14.72 -3.39
CA ARG A 144 6.80 -13.46 -3.93
C ARG A 144 5.29 -13.38 -3.74
N GLY A 145 4.82 -12.17 -3.54
CA GLY A 145 3.41 -11.82 -3.45
C GLY A 145 3.08 -10.61 -4.29
N ASP A 146 1.78 -10.36 -4.38
CA ASP A 146 1.19 -9.17 -4.98
C ASP A 146 -0.24 -9.09 -4.44
N GLY A 147 -0.84 -7.90 -4.41
CA GLY A 147 -2.04 -7.71 -3.63
C GLY A 147 -2.98 -6.62 -4.13
N SER A 148 -4.11 -6.53 -3.46
CA SER A 148 -5.14 -5.55 -3.77
C SER A 148 -5.98 -5.21 -2.55
N PHE A 149 -6.51 -3.99 -2.51
CA PHE A 149 -7.39 -3.54 -1.44
C PHE A 149 -8.79 -4.15 -1.55
N ILE A 150 -9.41 -4.45 -0.42
CA ILE A 150 -10.79 -4.94 -0.30
C ILE A 150 -11.39 -4.51 1.03
N PHE A 151 -12.72 -4.55 1.17
CA PHE A 151 -13.33 -4.45 2.48
C PHE A 151 -13.44 -5.81 3.15
N MET A 152 -13.16 -5.84 4.45
CA MET A 152 -13.29 -7.00 5.30
C MET A 152 -14.17 -6.68 6.51
N ARG A 153 -15.07 -7.60 6.84
CA ARG A 153 -15.88 -7.54 8.07
C ARG A 153 -15.32 -8.51 9.10
N ARG A 154 -15.03 -8.00 10.30
CA ARG A 154 -14.46 -8.76 11.40
C ARG A 154 -14.91 -8.18 12.74
N GLU A 155 -15.32 -9.03 13.68
CA GLU A 155 -15.72 -8.63 15.04
C GLU A 155 -16.68 -7.42 15.08
N GLN A 156 -17.66 -7.39 14.16
CA GLN A 156 -18.64 -6.31 13.99
C GLN A 156 -18.09 -4.96 13.49
N GLN A 157 -16.81 -4.90 13.12
CA GLN A 157 -16.20 -3.75 12.45
C GLN A 157 -15.97 -4.06 10.96
N ASN A 158 -15.78 -3.00 10.19
CA ASN A 158 -15.43 -3.09 8.78
C ASN A 158 -14.10 -2.38 8.56
N TYR A 159 -13.24 -3.00 7.77
CA TYR A 159 -11.87 -2.55 7.53
C TYR A 159 -11.67 -2.42 6.04
N LEU A 160 -10.91 -1.41 5.61
CA LEU A 160 -10.25 -1.43 4.32
C LEU A 160 -8.88 -2.07 4.52
N VAL A 161 -8.68 -3.25 3.94
CA VAL A 161 -7.46 -4.06 4.11
C VAL A 161 -6.77 -4.30 2.78
N TYR A 162 -5.46 -4.47 2.81
CA TYR A 162 -4.68 -4.95 1.68
C TYR A 162 -4.52 -6.46 1.78
N LEU A 163 -4.99 -7.21 0.77
CA LEU A 163 -4.78 -8.65 0.68
C LEU A 163 -3.56 -8.94 -0.16
N THR A 164 -2.53 -9.53 0.43
CA THR A 164 -1.36 -10.01 -0.30
C THR A 164 -1.55 -11.48 -0.65
N VAL A 165 -1.60 -11.79 -1.95
CA VAL A 165 -1.66 -13.15 -2.47
C VAL A 165 -0.25 -13.60 -2.80
N TYR A 166 0.19 -14.71 -2.21
CA TYR A 166 1.53 -15.25 -2.42
C TYR A 166 1.55 -16.38 -3.46
N GLN A 167 2.73 -16.63 -4.01
CA GLN A 167 2.99 -17.68 -4.99
C GLN A 167 2.54 -19.08 -4.54
N ASP A 168 2.68 -19.37 -3.25
CA ASP A 168 2.31 -20.66 -2.64
C ASP A 168 0.80 -20.79 -2.34
N GLY A 169 0.00 -19.79 -2.70
CA GLY A 169 -1.45 -19.78 -2.50
C GLY A 169 -1.89 -19.31 -1.12
N ARG A 170 -0.97 -18.85 -0.26
CA ARG A 170 -1.33 -18.11 0.97
C ARG A 170 -1.86 -16.73 0.60
N ILE A 171 -2.85 -16.27 1.37
CA ILE A 171 -3.36 -14.90 1.32
C ILE A 171 -3.19 -14.31 2.71
N LYS A 172 -2.37 -13.27 2.82
CA LYS A 172 -2.21 -12.52 4.08
C LYS A 172 -3.12 -11.30 4.08
N CYS A 173 -3.81 -11.11 5.19
CA CYS A 173 -4.60 -9.94 5.50
C CYS A 173 -4.11 -9.38 6.83
N GLU A 174 -3.59 -8.15 6.83
CA GLU A 174 -3.06 -7.53 8.04
C GLU A 174 -3.64 -6.14 8.30
N SER A 175 -3.74 -5.84 9.59
CA SER A 175 -4.05 -4.53 10.16
C SER A 175 -3.29 -4.41 11.48
N THR A 176 -3.13 -3.20 11.99
CA THR A 176 -2.63 -2.91 13.34
C THR A 176 -3.20 -3.76 14.47
N VAL A 177 -4.42 -4.28 14.32
CA VAL A 177 -5.13 -5.04 15.36
C VAL A 177 -5.21 -6.54 15.09
N PHE A 178 -4.89 -7.01 13.89
CA PHE A 178 -4.95 -8.43 13.56
C PHE A 178 -4.08 -8.82 12.37
N GLU A 179 -3.73 -10.10 12.34
CA GLU A 179 -3.14 -10.76 11.19
C GLU A 179 -3.92 -12.05 10.94
N GLU A 180 -4.42 -12.22 9.72
CA GLU A 180 -5.11 -13.44 9.29
C GLU A 180 -4.47 -13.99 8.02
N ILE A 181 -4.34 -15.31 7.98
CA ILE A 181 -3.83 -16.06 6.85
C ILE A 181 -4.97 -16.94 6.35
N PHE A 182 -5.32 -16.75 5.09
CA PHE A 182 -6.24 -17.58 4.34
C PHE A 182 -5.48 -18.31 3.22
N HIS A 183 -6.19 -19.17 2.52
CA HIS A 183 -5.71 -19.85 1.34
C HIS A 183 -6.58 -19.52 0.13
N ILE A 184 -5.95 -19.55 -1.06
CA ILE A 184 -6.61 -19.22 -2.33
C ILE A 184 -7.87 -20.07 -2.60
N HIS A 185 -7.95 -21.29 -2.08
CA HIS A 185 -9.12 -22.16 -2.24
C HIS A 185 -10.30 -21.74 -1.34
N GLU A 186 -10.08 -20.96 -0.28
CA GLU A 186 -11.10 -20.45 0.64
C GLU A 186 -11.73 -19.15 0.12
N LEU A 187 -11.10 -18.51 -0.86
CA LEU A 187 -11.46 -17.16 -1.30
C LEU A 187 -12.93 -17.05 -1.71
N HIS A 188 -13.47 -18.05 -2.41
CA HIS A 188 -14.87 -18.08 -2.80
C HIS A 188 -15.79 -18.05 -1.58
N ASP A 189 -15.51 -18.87 -0.57
CA ASP A 189 -16.35 -19.01 0.62
C ASP A 189 -16.30 -17.72 1.45
N LEU A 190 -15.14 -17.06 1.55
CA LEU A 190 -14.99 -15.76 2.22
C LEU A 190 -15.86 -14.65 1.60
N PHE A 191 -16.05 -14.67 0.28
CA PHE A 191 -17.00 -13.77 -0.40
C PHE A 191 -18.46 -14.17 -0.14
N MET A 192 -18.78 -15.46 -0.23
CA MET A 192 -20.15 -15.95 -0.04
C MET A 192 -20.67 -15.76 1.39
N GLU A 193 -19.79 -15.86 2.38
CA GLU A 193 -20.09 -15.59 3.78
C GLU A 193 -20.11 -14.08 4.10
N GLY A 194 -19.70 -13.24 3.15
CA GLY A 194 -19.64 -11.79 3.31
C GLY A 194 -18.56 -11.32 4.28
N VAL A 195 -17.53 -12.14 4.51
CA VAL A 195 -16.29 -11.72 5.19
C VAL A 195 -15.61 -10.67 4.34
N PHE A 196 -15.45 -10.95 3.04
CA PHE A 196 -14.99 -9.98 2.06
C PHE A 196 -16.14 -9.40 1.23
N PHE A 197 -16.07 -8.10 0.95
CA PHE A 197 -17.05 -7.40 0.15
C PHE A 197 -16.42 -6.19 -0.54
N THR A 198 -17.11 -5.65 -1.55
CA THR A 198 -16.60 -4.57 -2.40
C THR A 198 -17.56 -3.38 -2.54
N GLU A 199 -18.86 -3.60 -2.35
CA GLU A 199 -19.89 -2.60 -2.56
C GLU A 199 -20.46 -2.08 -1.22
N ILE A 200 -20.70 -0.76 -1.14
CA ILE A 200 -21.24 -0.09 0.05
C ILE A 200 -22.52 0.66 -0.34
N HIS A 201 -23.67 -0.01 -0.19
CA HIS A 201 -24.98 0.53 -0.59
C HIS A 201 -25.56 1.55 0.41
N THR A 202 -25.19 1.45 1.68
CA THR A 202 -25.60 2.38 2.74
C THR A 202 -24.36 2.87 3.48
N PRO A 203 -24.38 4.08 4.07
CA PRO A 203 -23.28 4.58 4.88
C PRO A 203 -22.73 3.52 5.84
N LEU A 204 -21.41 3.31 5.78
CA LEU A 204 -20.71 2.29 6.54
C LEU A 204 -19.49 2.92 7.21
N ARG A 205 -19.35 2.70 8.53
CA ARG A 205 -18.10 3.01 9.24
C ARG A 205 -17.04 2.00 8.83
N VAL A 206 -15.94 2.50 8.27
CA VAL A 206 -14.78 1.72 7.84
C VAL A 206 -13.53 2.23 8.56
N VAL A 207 -12.75 1.29 9.07
CA VAL A 207 -11.41 1.53 9.61
C VAL A 207 -10.41 1.51 8.46
N PHE A 208 -9.62 2.59 8.37
CA PHE A 208 -8.47 2.71 7.49
C PHE A 208 -7.24 2.50 8.37
N ASP A 209 -6.55 1.38 8.16
CA ASP A 209 -5.48 0.94 9.06
C ASP A 209 -4.47 2.05 9.33
N HIS A 210 -3.99 2.20 10.57
CA HIS A 210 -3.24 3.34 11.08
C HIS A 210 -3.92 4.72 11.01
N LEU A 211 -4.60 5.07 9.91
CA LEU A 211 -5.06 6.42 9.61
C LEU A 211 -6.26 6.85 10.43
N GLY A 212 -7.17 5.92 10.78
CA GLY A 212 -8.36 6.21 11.57
C GLY A 212 -9.61 5.53 11.02
N GLU A 213 -10.76 6.17 11.18
CA GLU A 213 -12.05 5.62 10.76
C GLU A 213 -12.94 6.68 10.12
N ALA A 214 -13.74 6.28 9.13
CA ALA A 214 -14.69 7.17 8.49
C ALA A 214 -16.00 6.48 8.11
N ASP A 215 -17.09 7.22 8.18
CA ASP A 215 -18.35 6.83 7.55
C ASP A 215 -18.24 7.13 6.06
N ILE A 216 -18.36 6.10 5.23
CA ILE A 216 -18.25 6.21 3.77
C ILE A 216 -19.47 5.62 3.07
N VAL A 217 -19.72 6.05 1.85
CA VAL A 217 -20.74 5.49 0.96
C VAL A 217 -20.22 5.44 -0.47
N SER A 218 -20.59 4.43 -1.25
CA SER A 218 -20.20 4.34 -2.65
C SER A 218 -20.54 5.63 -3.42
N HIS A 219 -19.60 6.10 -4.23
CA HIS A 219 -19.70 7.31 -5.03
C HIS A 219 -19.11 7.08 -6.42
N GLY A 220 -19.96 6.95 -7.44
CA GLY A 220 -19.50 6.65 -8.80
C GLY A 220 -19.33 5.14 -9.00
N TYR A 221 -18.10 4.68 -9.24
CA TYR A 221 -17.83 3.28 -9.56
C TYR A 221 -17.49 2.46 -8.31
N ALA A 222 -17.88 1.18 -8.34
CA ALA A 222 -17.41 0.14 -7.43
C ALA A 222 -17.23 -1.15 -8.23
N VAL A 223 -16.21 -1.92 -7.89
CA VAL A 223 -15.95 -3.24 -8.46
C VAL A 223 -16.90 -4.24 -7.83
N ASN A 224 -17.48 -5.14 -8.61
CA ASN A 224 -18.35 -6.19 -8.05
C ASN A 224 -17.53 -7.38 -7.51
N ILE A 225 -18.17 -8.24 -6.72
CA ILE A 225 -17.52 -9.39 -6.09
C ILE A 225 -16.88 -10.33 -7.12
N GLU A 226 -17.55 -10.63 -8.23
CA GLU A 226 -17.03 -11.54 -9.27
C GLU A 226 -15.74 -10.99 -9.91
N GLN A 227 -15.74 -9.70 -10.27
CA GLN A 227 -14.57 -9.01 -10.82
C GLN A 227 -13.40 -9.02 -9.83
N LYS A 228 -13.69 -8.79 -8.54
CA LYS A 228 -12.66 -8.78 -7.50
C LYS A 228 -12.08 -10.17 -7.24
N TYR A 229 -12.94 -11.18 -7.20
CA TYR A 229 -12.54 -12.57 -7.11
C TYR A 229 -11.63 -12.97 -8.29
N ASP A 230 -12.04 -12.64 -9.52
CA ASP A 230 -11.26 -12.92 -10.73
C ASP A 230 -9.91 -12.19 -10.73
N GLN A 231 -9.87 -10.95 -10.21
CA GLN A 231 -8.63 -10.20 -10.04
C GLN A 231 -7.65 -10.94 -9.11
N LEU A 232 -8.09 -11.35 -7.92
CA LEU A 232 -7.25 -12.06 -6.95
C LEU A 232 -6.77 -13.41 -7.50
N GLN A 233 -7.65 -14.15 -8.21
CA GLN A 233 -7.27 -15.38 -8.93
C GLN A 233 -6.28 -15.12 -10.07
N ALA A 234 -6.39 -13.98 -10.77
CA ALA A 234 -5.44 -13.58 -11.80
C ALA A 234 -4.06 -13.24 -11.21
N ILE A 235 -4.01 -12.62 -10.03
CA ILE A 235 -2.75 -12.38 -9.30
C ILE A 235 -2.05 -13.71 -9.02
N TYR A 236 -2.73 -14.67 -8.40
CA TYR A 236 -2.18 -15.99 -8.10
C TYR A 236 -1.64 -16.71 -9.35
N ARG A 237 -2.42 -16.70 -10.44
CA ARG A 237 -1.99 -17.30 -11.73
C ARG A 237 -0.77 -16.60 -12.32
N ARG A 238 -0.71 -15.27 -12.31
CA ARG A 238 0.42 -14.48 -12.83
C ARG A 238 1.70 -14.78 -12.05
N LEU A 239 1.60 -14.85 -10.72
CA LEU A 239 2.73 -15.14 -9.83
C LEU A 239 3.36 -16.52 -10.12
N ASN A 240 2.54 -17.50 -10.48
CA ASN A 240 2.98 -18.84 -10.88
C ASN A 240 3.49 -18.91 -12.34
N GLN A 241 2.97 -18.09 -13.26
CA GLN A 241 3.48 -18.02 -14.64
C GLN A 241 4.85 -17.33 -14.76
N LYS A 242 5.15 -16.37 -13.87
CA LYS A 242 6.47 -15.71 -13.81
C LYS A 242 7.61 -16.68 -13.44
N GLN A 243 7.30 -17.87 -12.91
CA GLN A 243 8.29 -18.90 -12.59
C GLN A 243 8.86 -19.55 -13.86
N ASP A 244 8.01 -19.85 -14.86
CA ASP A 244 8.41 -20.52 -16.11
C ASP A 244 9.27 -19.67 -17.05
N SER A 245 9.43 -18.38 -16.77
CA SER A 245 10.18 -17.42 -17.63
C SER A 245 11.52 -16.98 -17.03
N LYS A 246 11.90 -17.51 -15.87
CA LYS A 246 13.20 -17.28 -15.23
C LYS A 246 14.10 -18.52 -15.18
N GLU A 247 13.72 -19.61 -15.86
CA GLU A 247 14.60 -20.73 -16.22
C GLU A 247 15.22 -20.53 -17.61
#